data_AF-A0A2H4SB73-F1
#
_entry.id   AF-A0A2H4SB73-F1
#
_cell.length_a   1.000
_cell.length_b   1.000
_cell.length_c   1.000
_cell.angle_alpha   90.00
_cell.angle_beta   90.00
_cell.angle_gamma   90.00
#
_symmetry.space_group_name_H-M   'P 1'
#
loop_
_entity.id
_entity.type
_entity.pdbx_description
1 polymer ?
#
loop_
_entity_poly.entity_id
_entity_poly.type
_entity_poly.pdbx_seq_one_letter_code
_entity_poly.pdbx_strand_id
1 'polypeptide(L)'
;MPIVLEWKCPSPIDGLLDAMERLALEVAEEGEYYQVWILSTPKTMTGGKYANAHFKVKLFGNINGRAVVHQHCIYIEHRSAYGRHDYVMARDERDENYPYTTLVAVGGPPSSCPMRRRLQREQQEAAALPDGWYADPWAAESGKAQRYWANGQWTTYTR
;
A
#
# COMPACT_ATOMS: atom_id res chain seq x y z
N MET A 1 7.12 3.00 -13.05
CA MET A 1 8.04 1.87 -13.36
C MET A 1 7.26 0.59 -13.18
N PRO A 2 7.41 -0.43 -14.04
CA PRO A 2 6.73 -1.70 -13.84
C PRO A 2 7.21 -2.36 -12.54
N ILE A 3 6.27 -2.94 -11.77
CA ILE A 3 6.58 -3.68 -10.55
C ILE A 3 7.15 -5.05 -10.95
N VAL A 4 8.31 -5.41 -10.43
CA VAL A 4 8.91 -6.73 -10.67
C VAL A 4 8.28 -7.76 -9.74
N LEU A 5 7.66 -8.81 -10.30
CA LEU A 5 7.06 -9.90 -9.54
C LEU A 5 7.93 -11.17 -9.64
N GLU A 6 8.20 -11.81 -8.50
CA GLU A 6 8.94 -13.07 -8.45
C GLU A 6 8.27 -14.09 -7.53
N TRP A 7 8.27 -15.36 -7.93
CA TRP A 7 7.84 -16.47 -7.08
C TRP A 7 9.03 -17.11 -6.36
N LYS A 8 8.95 -17.24 -5.04
CA LYS A 8 9.94 -17.90 -4.17
C LYS A 8 9.39 -19.15 -3.47
N CYS A 9 8.16 -19.54 -3.80
CA CYS A 9 7.55 -20.80 -3.44
C CYS A 9 7.05 -21.50 -4.72
N PRO A 10 6.71 -22.80 -4.66
CA PRO A 10 5.99 -23.44 -5.75
C PRO A 10 4.76 -22.60 -6.11
N SER A 11 4.65 -22.23 -7.38
CA SER A 11 3.52 -21.47 -7.88
C SER A 11 2.29 -22.40 -7.90
N PRO A 12 1.11 -21.91 -7.50
CA PRO A 12 -0.14 -22.63 -7.74
C PRO A 12 -0.40 -22.68 -9.24
N ILE A 13 -1.43 -23.43 -9.64
CA ILE A 13 -1.89 -23.51 -11.03
C ILE A 13 -3.14 -22.67 -11.24
N ASP A 14 -3.47 -22.46 -12.51
CA ASP A 14 -4.73 -21.89 -13.00
C ASP A 14 -5.07 -20.52 -12.37
N GLY A 15 -6.37 -20.25 -12.19
CA GLY A 15 -6.85 -18.93 -11.75
C GLY A 15 -6.37 -18.49 -10.36
N LEU A 16 -5.85 -19.40 -9.53
CA LEU A 16 -5.25 -19.01 -8.25
C LEU A 16 -3.92 -18.29 -8.45
N LEU A 17 -3.12 -18.70 -9.44
CA LEU A 17 -1.88 -18.02 -9.80
C LEU A 17 -2.19 -16.58 -10.22
N ASP A 18 -3.08 -16.43 -11.20
CA ASP A 18 -3.46 -15.12 -11.73
C ASP A 18 -4.03 -14.19 -10.65
N ALA A 19 -4.87 -14.74 -9.77
CA ALA A 19 -5.41 -13.98 -8.65
C ALA A 19 -4.34 -13.55 -7.66
N MET A 20 -3.41 -14.43 -7.29
CA MET A 20 -2.34 -14.09 -6.36
C MET A 20 -1.39 -13.05 -6.93
N GLU A 21 -1.03 -13.15 -8.21
CA GLU A 21 -0.18 -12.17 -8.88
C GLU A 21 -0.86 -10.80 -8.90
N ARG A 22 -2.13 -10.75 -9.32
CA ARG A 22 -2.92 -9.52 -9.31
C ARG A 22 -2.97 -8.89 -7.91
N LEU A 23 -3.31 -9.65 -6.88
CA LEU A 23 -3.39 -9.14 -5.51
C LEU A 23 -2.03 -8.65 -4.98
N ALA A 24 -0.94 -9.35 -5.30
CA ALA A 24 0.40 -8.95 -4.91
C ALA A 24 0.81 -7.63 -5.59
N LEU A 25 0.45 -7.46 -6.87
CA LEU A 25 0.69 -6.24 -7.63
C LEU A 25 -0.16 -5.07 -7.11
N GLU A 26 -1.44 -5.29 -6.85
CA GLU A 26 -2.35 -4.26 -6.27
C GLU A 26 -1.78 -3.70 -4.96
N VAL A 27 -1.35 -4.57 -4.03
CA VAL A 27 -0.76 -4.14 -2.75
C VAL A 27 0.59 -3.46 -2.96
N ALA A 28 1.40 -3.94 -3.90
CA ALA A 28 2.68 -3.33 -4.21
C ALA A 28 2.51 -1.93 -4.81
N GLU A 29 1.54 -1.74 -5.70
CA GLU A 29 1.21 -0.47 -6.34
C GLU A 29 0.68 0.55 -5.34
N GLU A 30 -0.32 0.18 -4.53
CA GLU A 30 -0.87 1.06 -3.47
C GLU A 30 0.23 1.48 -2.47
N GLY A 31 1.20 0.59 -2.23
CA GLY A 31 2.32 0.84 -1.33
C GLY A 31 3.50 1.59 -1.92
N GLU A 32 3.50 1.93 -3.22
CA GLU A 32 4.64 2.50 -3.95
C GLU A 32 5.91 1.60 -3.88
N TYR A 33 5.73 0.28 -3.95
CA TYR A 33 6.83 -0.69 -4.07
C TYR A 33 7.22 -0.91 -5.53
N TYR A 34 8.48 -1.25 -5.78
CA TYR A 34 8.99 -1.53 -7.13
C TYR A 34 9.20 -3.03 -7.41
N GLN A 35 9.19 -3.87 -6.37
CA GLN A 35 9.34 -5.31 -6.51
C GLN A 35 8.60 -6.05 -5.40
N VAL A 36 8.02 -7.20 -5.75
CA VAL A 36 7.31 -8.11 -4.84
C VAL A 36 7.78 -9.54 -5.06
N TRP A 37 8.12 -10.23 -3.97
CA TRP A 37 8.37 -11.67 -3.97
C TRP A 37 7.23 -12.39 -3.28
N ILE A 38 6.59 -13.35 -3.95
CA ILE A 38 5.60 -14.24 -3.35
C ILE A 38 6.34 -15.37 -2.63
N LEU A 39 6.17 -15.43 -1.30
CA LEU A 39 6.91 -16.33 -0.42
C LEU A 39 6.12 -17.59 -0.03
N SER A 40 4.80 -17.58 -0.21
CA SER A 40 3.97 -18.75 0.08
C SER A 40 2.71 -18.77 -0.77
N THR A 41 2.11 -19.95 -0.91
CA THR A 41 0.71 -20.09 -1.29
C THR A 41 -0.20 -19.77 -0.10
N PRO A 42 -1.51 -19.54 -0.32
CA PRO A 42 -2.41 -19.22 0.76
C PRO A 42 -2.54 -20.39 1.74
N LYS A 43 -2.61 -20.08 3.03
CA LYS A 43 -2.85 -21.07 4.09
C LYS A 43 -3.94 -20.53 5.03
N THR A 44 -4.89 -21.38 5.40
CA THR A 44 -5.71 -21.15 6.60
C THR A 44 -4.83 -21.42 7.82
N MET A 45 -4.84 -20.56 8.85
CA MET A 45 -4.09 -20.94 10.06
C MET A 45 -4.67 -22.21 10.65
N THR A 46 -3.79 -23.05 11.20
CA THR A 46 -4.16 -24.20 12.04
C THR A 46 -4.85 -23.79 13.35
N GLY A 47 -5.01 -22.50 13.62
CA GLY A 47 -5.63 -21.94 14.82
C GLY A 47 -7.05 -21.44 14.59
N GLY A 48 -8.03 -22.34 14.61
CA GLY A 48 -9.44 -22.02 14.85
C GLY A 48 -10.31 -21.64 13.65
N LYS A 49 -11.62 -21.70 13.87
CA LYS A 49 -12.74 -21.56 12.91
C LYS A 49 -12.82 -20.20 12.17
N TYR A 50 -11.90 -19.26 12.43
CA TYR A 50 -11.96 -17.86 12.00
C TYR A 50 -10.63 -17.29 11.47
N ALA A 51 -9.66 -18.14 11.11
CA ALA A 51 -8.39 -17.65 10.61
C ALA A 51 -8.46 -17.34 9.11
N ASN A 52 -8.49 -16.05 8.75
CA ASN A 52 -8.49 -15.59 7.37
C ASN A 52 -7.30 -16.18 6.61
N ALA A 53 -7.60 -16.77 5.46
CA ALA A 53 -6.59 -17.28 4.56
C ALA A 53 -5.72 -16.14 4.04
N HIS A 54 -4.41 -16.37 4.02
CA HIS A 54 -3.44 -15.38 3.58
C HIS A 54 -2.25 -16.03 2.92
N PHE A 55 -1.52 -15.26 2.13
CA PHE A 55 -0.21 -15.62 1.60
C PHE A 55 0.82 -14.57 1.98
N LYS A 56 2.09 -14.99 2.05
CA LYS A 56 3.19 -14.12 2.46
C LYS A 56 3.89 -13.54 1.24
N VAL A 57 4.21 -12.26 1.32
CA VAL A 57 5.01 -11.55 0.32
C VAL A 57 6.18 -10.81 0.97
N LYS A 58 7.20 -10.54 0.17
CA LYS A 58 8.29 -9.60 0.48
C LYS A 58 8.20 -8.43 -0.48
N LEU A 59 8.01 -7.24 0.04
CA LEU A 59 7.83 -6.00 -0.72
C LEU A 59 9.10 -5.16 -0.63
N PHE A 60 9.59 -4.68 -1.77
CA PHE A 60 10.81 -3.90 -1.88
C PHE A 60 10.47 -2.50 -2.40
N GLY A 61 10.86 -1.49 -1.64
CA GLY A 61 10.52 -0.10 -1.89
C GLY A 61 11.69 0.82 -1.60
N ASN A 62 11.43 2.11 -1.75
CA ASN A 62 12.40 3.15 -1.45
C ASN A 62 11.74 4.24 -0.61
N ILE A 63 12.38 4.60 0.50
CA ILE A 63 11.97 5.70 1.35
C ILE A 63 13.15 6.68 1.43
N ASN A 64 13.06 7.79 0.69
CA ASN A 64 14.05 8.87 0.67
C ASN A 64 15.47 8.43 0.28
N GLY A 65 15.57 7.67 -0.80
CA GLY A 65 16.85 7.13 -1.28
C GLY A 65 17.32 5.90 -0.49
N ARG A 66 16.60 5.47 0.55
CA ARG A 66 16.93 4.26 1.31
C ARG A 66 16.06 3.09 0.86
N ALA A 67 16.70 2.00 0.49
CA ALA A 67 16.01 0.76 0.21
C ALA A 67 15.29 0.27 1.48
N VAL A 68 14.03 -0.12 1.32
CA VAL A 68 13.21 -0.68 2.40
C VAL A 68 12.59 -1.99 1.96
N VAL A 69 12.46 -2.90 2.93
CA VAL A 69 11.97 -4.25 2.69
C VAL A 69 10.95 -4.59 3.76
N HIS A 70 9.77 -5.02 3.35
CA HIS A 70 8.72 -5.46 4.26
C HIS A 70 8.31 -6.89 3.98
N GLN A 71 8.24 -7.73 5.01
CA GLN A 71 7.49 -8.98 4.96
C GLN A 71 6.04 -8.69 5.35
N HIS A 72 5.10 -9.16 4.54
CA HIS A 72 3.69 -8.84 4.71
C HIS A 72 2.81 -10.06 4.43
N CYS A 73 1.69 -10.17 5.14
CA CYS A 73 0.66 -11.18 4.88
C CYS A 73 -0.47 -10.50 4.13
N ILE A 74 -0.71 -10.93 2.88
CA ILE A 74 -1.89 -10.53 2.12
C ILE A 74 -3.01 -11.50 2.49
N TYR A 75 -3.95 -11.02 3.29
CA TYR A 75 -5.18 -11.73 3.62
C TYR A 75 -6.14 -11.67 2.43
N ILE A 76 -6.90 -12.74 2.20
CA ILE A 76 -7.74 -12.89 1.01
C ILE A 76 -9.19 -13.16 1.42
N GLU A 77 -10.12 -12.48 0.76
CA GLU A 77 -11.57 -12.72 0.83
C GLU A 77 -12.17 -12.75 -0.58
N HIS A 78 -13.37 -13.30 -0.73
CA HIS A 78 -14.21 -13.11 -1.91
C HIS A 78 -15.03 -11.83 -1.79
N ARG A 79 -15.13 -11.09 -2.89
CA ARG A 79 -16.11 -10.02 -3.06
C ARG A 79 -17.28 -10.54 -3.91
N SER A 80 -18.40 -10.83 -3.28
CA SER A 80 -19.63 -11.24 -3.95
C SER A 80 -20.64 -10.08 -4.02
N ALA A 81 -21.76 -10.29 -4.72
CA ALA A 81 -22.91 -9.38 -4.71
C ALA A 81 -23.51 -9.18 -3.31
N TYR A 82 -23.31 -10.14 -2.41
CA TYR A 82 -23.81 -10.13 -1.03
C TYR A 82 -22.79 -9.57 -0.02
N GLY A 83 -21.62 -9.10 -0.48
CA GLY A 83 -20.58 -8.53 0.36
C GLY A 83 -19.30 -9.35 0.35
N ARG A 84 -18.45 -9.14 1.36
CA ARG A 84 -17.19 -9.86 1.51
C ARG A 84 -17.41 -11.16 2.27
N HIS A 85 -16.79 -12.24 1.80
CA HIS A 85 -16.87 -13.56 2.41
C HIS A 85 -15.49 -14.18 2.52
N ASP A 86 -15.29 -15.00 3.55
CA ASP A 86 -14.01 -15.63 3.81
C ASP A 86 -13.61 -16.56 2.65
N TYR A 87 -12.37 -16.39 2.19
CA TYR A 87 -11.75 -17.38 1.32
C TYR A 87 -11.39 -18.61 2.15
N VAL A 88 -12.05 -19.73 1.88
CA VAL A 88 -11.79 -21.00 2.56
C VAL A 88 -10.82 -21.82 1.71
N MET A 89 -9.69 -22.23 2.31
CA MET A 89 -8.69 -23.09 1.63
C MET A 89 -9.13 -24.54 1.45
N ALA A 90 -10.19 -24.97 2.14
CA ALA A 90 -10.63 -26.36 2.15
C ALA A 90 -11.26 -26.77 0.81
N ARG A 91 -10.46 -27.39 -0.06
CA ARG A 91 -10.66 -28.71 -0.68
C ARG A 91 -9.57 -28.93 -1.74
N ASP A 92 -9.01 -30.13 -1.74
CA ASP A 92 -8.02 -30.60 -2.72
C ASP A 92 -8.56 -30.62 -4.16
N GLU A 93 -9.85 -30.36 -4.35
CA GLU A 93 -10.52 -30.22 -5.63
C GLU A 93 -11.43 -28.97 -5.58
N ARG A 94 -10.99 -27.88 -6.20
CA ARG A 94 -11.91 -26.78 -6.52
C ARG A 94 -12.58 -27.08 -7.85
N ASP A 95 -13.85 -26.72 -7.95
CA ASP A 95 -14.59 -26.76 -9.22
C ASP A 95 -13.83 -25.96 -10.29
N GLU A 96 -13.85 -26.43 -11.54
CA GLU A 96 -13.28 -25.70 -12.69
C GLU A 96 -13.81 -24.26 -12.78
N ASN A 97 -15.01 -24.02 -12.27
CA ASN A 97 -15.68 -22.72 -12.27
C ASN A 97 -15.40 -21.88 -11.01
N TYR A 98 -14.38 -22.21 -10.22
CA TYR A 98 -14.09 -21.47 -8.99
C TYR A 98 -13.78 -19.98 -9.30
N PRO A 99 -14.48 -19.02 -8.66
CA PRO A 99 -14.44 -17.61 -9.08
C PRO A 99 -13.22 -16.86 -8.50
N TYR A 100 -12.01 -17.25 -8.90
CA TYR A 100 -10.76 -16.62 -8.45
C TYR A 100 -10.68 -15.11 -8.75
N THR A 101 -11.38 -14.65 -9.79
CA THR A 101 -11.47 -13.24 -10.17
C THR A 101 -12.13 -12.37 -9.10
N THR A 102 -12.96 -12.96 -8.24
CA THR A 102 -13.64 -12.26 -7.14
C THR A 102 -12.78 -12.14 -5.89
N LEU A 103 -11.58 -12.72 -5.87
CA LEU A 103 -10.67 -12.60 -4.73
C LEU A 103 -10.17 -11.15 -4.59
N VAL A 104 -10.16 -10.67 -3.35
CA VAL A 104 -9.68 -9.34 -2.98
C VAL A 104 -8.71 -9.45 -1.82
N ALA A 105 -7.73 -8.55 -1.79
CA ALA A 105 -6.87 -8.38 -0.63
C ALA A 105 -7.66 -7.71 0.51
N VAL A 106 -7.48 -8.20 1.73
CA VAL A 106 -8.07 -7.63 2.93
C VAL A 106 -7.06 -6.72 3.58
N GLY A 107 -7.40 -5.44 3.66
CA GLY A 107 -6.47 -4.39 4.05
C GLY A 107 -5.70 -3.85 2.86
N GLY A 108 -4.70 -3.02 3.16
CA GLY A 108 -3.81 -2.42 2.18
C GLY A 108 -2.35 -2.74 2.51
N PRO A 109 -1.39 -2.03 1.92
CA PRO A 109 0.03 -2.24 2.16
C PRO A 109 0.40 -2.04 3.64
N PRO A 110 1.59 -2.52 4.07
CA PRO A 110 2.12 -2.28 5.41
C PRO A 110 1.97 -0.83 5.86
N SER A 111 1.66 -0.60 7.14
CA SER A 111 1.46 0.76 7.68
C SER A 111 2.70 1.66 7.53
N SER A 112 3.89 1.07 7.47
CA SER A 112 5.17 1.73 7.22
C SER A 112 5.57 1.80 5.74
N CYS A 113 4.65 1.57 4.80
CA CYS A 113 4.93 1.59 3.37
C CYS A 113 5.45 2.97 2.89
N PRO A 114 6.20 3.00 1.77
CA PRO A 114 6.66 4.24 1.16
C PRO A 114 5.58 5.31 1.00
N MET A 115 4.43 4.94 0.43
CA MET A 115 3.29 5.85 0.23
C MET A 115 2.82 6.51 1.53
N ARG A 116 2.58 5.73 2.59
CA ARG A 116 2.13 6.28 3.90
C ARG A 116 3.20 7.15 4.56
N ARG A 117 4.48 6.81 4.39
CA ARG A 117 5.60 7.61 4.91
C ARG A 117 5.74 8.95 4.17
N ARG A 118 5.50 8.96 2.87
CA ARG A 118 5.43 10.19 2.06
C ARG A 118 4.27 11.07 2.52
N LEU A 119 3.05 10.51 2.62
CA LEU A 119 1.88 11.25 3.11
C LEU A 119 2.07 11.80 4.53
N GLN A 120 2.66 11.02 5.44
CA GLN A 120 2.96 11.47 6.80
C GLN A 120 3.90 12.68 6.80
N ARG A 121 4.88 12.70 5.90
CA ARG A 121 5.80 13.84 5.75
C ARG A 121 5.09 15.06 5.18
N GLU A 122 4.34 14.89 4.10
CA GLU A 122 3.58 15.99 3.49
C GLU A 122 2.66 16.65 4.52
N GLN A 123 2.03 15.85 5.39
CA GLN A 123 1.23 16.35 6.51
C GLN A 123 2.07 17.07 7.58
N GLN A 124 3.26 16.57 7.92
CA GLN A 124 4.16 17.22 8.88
C GLN A 124 4.73 18.54 8.34
N GLU A 125 5.10 18.59 7.06
CA GLU A 125 5.56 19.81 6.39
C GLU A 125 4.42 20.84 6.29
N ALA A 126 3.21 20.41 5.98
CA ALA A 126 2.03 21.28 6.01
C ALA A 126 1.72 21.79 7.43
N ALA A 127 1.90 20.96 8.46
CA ALA A 127 1.71 21.35 9.85
C ALA A 127 2.84 22.23 10.42
N ALA A 128 4.04 22.19 9.84
CA ALA A 128 5.20 22.95 10.30
C ALA A 128 5.10 24.46 10.02
N LEU A 129 4.30 24.86 9.02
CA LEU A 129 3.99 26.25 8.72
C LEU A 129 2.49 26.50 8.91
N PRO A 130 2.02 26.65 10.17
CA PRO A 130 0.64 27.08 10.43
C PRO A 130 0.37 28.45 9.79
N ASP A 131 -0.90 28.77 9.57
CA ASP A 131 -1.29 30.06 9.01
C ASP A 131 -0.80 31.20 9.93
N GLY A 132 -0.01 32.14 9.39
CA GLY A 132 0.72 33.09 10.22
C GLY A 132 1.57 34.10 9.46
N TRP A 133 2.07 35.11 10.18
CA TRP A 133 3.04 36.07 9.66
C TRP A 133 4.46 35.54 9.85
N TYR A 134 5.20 35.42 8.75
CA TYR A 134 6.59 34.94 8.74
C TYR A 134 7.49 35.94 8.04
N ALA A 135 8.80 35.85 8.25
CA ALA A 135 9.76 36.67 7.52
C ALA A 135 9.59 36.47 6.01
N ASP A 136 9.51 37.55 5.23
CA ASP A 136 9.34 37.45 3.78
C ASP A 136 10.60 36.83 3.16
N PRO A 137 10.53 35.64 2.53
CA PRO A 137 11.70 35.03 1.90
C PRO A 137 12.21 35.86 0.70
N TRP A 138 11.40 36.79 0.19
CA TRP A 138 11.75 37.75 -0.85
C TRP A 138 11.95 39.17 -0.32
N ALA A 139 12.26 39.35 0.97
CA ALA A 139 12.44 40.67 1.58
C ALA A 139 13.40 41.59 0.81
N ALA A 140 14.42 41.02 0.15
CA ALA A 140 15.38 41.75 -0.68
C ALA A 140 14.75 42.38 -1.94
N GLU A 141 13.66 41.79 -2.46
CA GLU A 141 12.95 42.26 -3.66
C GLU A 141 11.70 43.05 -3.30
N SER A 142 10.94 42.61 -2.28
CA SER A 142 9.68 43.22 -1.86
C SER A 142 9.87 44.45 -0.97
N GLY A 143 11.02 44.56 -0.29
CA GLY A 143 11.27 45.57 0.74
C GLY A 143 10.41 45.41 2.00
N LYS A 144 9.75 44.25 2.16
CA LYS A 144 8.83 43.97 3.28
C LYS A 144 9.46 42.99 4.27
N ALA A 145 9.16 43.20 5.56
CA ALA A 145 9.75 42.40 6.63
C ALA A 145 8.98 41.08 6.80
N GLN A 146 7.66 41.11 6.64
CA GLN A 146 6.81 39.93 6.87
C GLN A 146 5.80 39.71 5.75
N ARG A 147 5.51 38.43 5.50
CA ARG A 147 4.47 37.98 4.57
C ARG A 147 3.59 36.95 5.28
N TYR A 148 2.29 36.96 4.97
CA TYR A 148 1.35 36.01 5.54
C TYR A 148 1.37 34.69 4.77
N TRP A 149 1.66 33.59 5.45
CA TRP A 149 1.53 32.22 4.95
C TRP A 149 0.14 31.71 5.30
N ALA A 150 -0.59 31.21 4.30
CA ALA A 150 -1.92 30.65 4.51
C ALA A 150 -2.16 29.50 3.53
N ASN A 151 -2.79 28.42 3.99
CA ASN A 151 -3.18 27.28 3.15
C ASN A 151 -2.00 26.68 2.35
N GLY A 152 -0.79 26.67 2.93
CA GLY A 152 0.39 26.12 2.26
C GLY A 152 0.98 27.02 1.16
N GLN A 153 0.58 28.29 1.06
CA GLN A 153 1.11 29.25 0.09
C GLN A 153 1.42 30.60 0.74
N TRP A 154 2.44 31.28 0.21
CA TRP A 154 2.71 32.67 0.53
C TRP A 154 1.66 33.56 -0.13
N THR A 155 0.91 34.31 0.68
CA THR A 155 -0.05 35.29 0.17
C THR A 155 0.64 36.57 -0.30
N THR A 156 -0.10 37.44 -0.98
CA THR A 156 0.37 38.78 -1.34
C THR A 156 0.27 39.78 -0.20
N TYR A 157 -0.30 39.39 0.96
CA TYR A 157 -0.38 40.26 2.13
C TYR A 157 0.99 40.40 2.78
N THR A 158 1.50 41.63 2.84
CA THR A 158 2.78 41.98 3.43
C THR A 158 2.63 43.03 4.53
N ARG A 159 3.43 42.94 5.59
CA ARG A 159 3.57 43.98 6.62
C ARG A 159 4.96 44.62 6.52
#